data_AF-A0A1A7Z3B5-F1
#
_entry.id   AF-A0A1A7Z3B5-F1
#
_cell.length_a   1.000
_cell.length_b   1.000
_cell.length_c   1.000
_cell.angle_alpha   90.00
_cell.angle_beta   90.00
_cell.angle_gamma   90.00
#
_symmetry.space_group_name_H-M   'P 1'
#
loop_
_entity.id
_entity.type
_entity.pdbx_description
1 polymer ?
#
loop_
_entity_poly.entity_id
_entity_poly.type
_entity_poly.pdbx_seq_one_letter_code
_entity_poly.pdbx_strand_id
1 'polypeptide(L)'
;MVSFQCDQGFSLQGNAYITCMPGPVRRWNYPVPLCIAQCGGSMTDFSSVILSPGFPGNYQSSLDCTWRVLLPIGFGIHLQFLNFSTEPVHDYLEVRSGTLETGTVIDRFSGPVVPSSLFSTTHETTLFFHSDYSQNKPGFHVVYQAYELQRCPDPRPFRNG
;
A
#
# COMPACT_ATOMS: atom_id res chain seq x y z
N MET A 1 18.43 23.07 13.23
CA MET A 1 17.25 22.18 13.22
C MET A 1 17.53 21.08 12.21
N VAL A 2 17.06 19.87 12.46
CA VAL A 2 17.20 18.74 11.54
C VAL A 2 15.81 18.21 11.27
N SER A 3 15.46 18.03 10.00
CA SER A 3 14.18 17.44 9.56
C SER A 3 14.37 15.99 9.13
N PHE A 4 13.32 15.19 9.31
CA PHE A 4 13.28 13.78 8.94
C PHE A 4 12.12 13.53 7.99
N GLN A 5 12.35 12.65 7.02
CA GLN A 5 11.35 12.20 6.07
C GLN A 5 11.59 10.71 5.83
N CYS A 6 10.50 9.96 5.65
CA CYS A 6 10.55 8.54 5.33
C CYS A 6 10.43 8.31 3.82
N ASP A 7 10.96 7.19 3.37
CA ASP A 7 10.76 6.71 2.00
C ASP A 7 9.28 6.35 1.76
N GLN A 8 8.88 6.24 0.49
CA GLN A 8 7.50 5.89 0.13
C GLN A 8 7.05 4.56 0.74
N GLY A 9 5.80 4.51 1.21
CA GLY A 9 5.24 3.35 1.90
C GLY A 9 5.51 3.30 3.41
N PHE A 10 6.39 4.17 3.92
CA PHE A 10 6.64 4.32 5.36
C PHE A 10 6.03 5.61 5.91
N SER A 11 5.52 5.51 7.13
CA SER A 11 5.02 6.64 7.92
C SER A 11 6.02 7.02 9.01
N LEU A 12 6.22 8.33 9.20
CA LEU A 12 7.10 8.86 10.25
C LEU A 12 6.41 8.77 11.63
N GLN A 13 7.04 8.04 12.55
CA GLN A 13 6.63 7.93 13.95
C GLN A 13 7.61 8.71 14.84
N GLY A 14 7.16 9.85 15.36
CA GLY A 14 7.95 10.73 16.22
C GLY A 14 7.95 12.18 15.74
N ASN A 15 8.99 12.93 16.09
CA ASN A 15 9.09 14.34 15.69
C ASN A 15 9.72 14.46 14.31
N ALA A 16 9.00 15.08 13.36
CA ALA A 16 9.48 15.34 12.00
C ALA A 16 10.67 16.32 11.97
N TYR A 17 10.90 17.06 13.05
CA TYR A 17 12.08 17.90 13.22
C TYR A 17 12.56 17.89 14.66
N ILE A 18 13.88 17.95 14.84
CA ILE A 18 14.52 18.09 16.14
C ILE A 18 15.49 19.26 16.15
N THR A 19 15.69 19.84 17.33
CA THR A 19 16.57 20.98 17.55
C THR A 19 17.60 20.64 18.62
N CYS A 20 18.82 21.14 18.41
CA CYS A 20 19.88 20.98 19.40
C CYS A 20 19.65 22.00 20.51
N MET A 21 19.42 21.52 21.73
CA MET A 21 19.19 22.39 22.87
C MET A 21 20.45 23.21 23.21
N PRO A 22 20.29 24.50 23.56
CA PRO A 22 21.39 25.29 24.09
C PRO A 22 21.78 24.82 25.50
N GLY A 23 23.04 24.98 25.87
CA GLY A 23 23.56 24.61 27.18
C GLY A 23 25.00 24.09 27.15
N PRO A 24 25.61 23.86 28.33
CA PRO A 24 26.97 23.34 28.44
C PRO A 24 27.10 21.90 27.89
N VAL A 25 26.00 21.15 27.85
CA VAL A 25 25.92 19.83 27.21
C VAL A 25 24.95 19.93 26.04
N ARG A 26 25.45 19.66 24.83
CA ARG A 26 24.64 19.61 23.61
C ARG A 26 23.82 18.32 23.58
N ARG A 27 22.50 18.46 23.50
CA ARG A 27 21.55 17.33 23.40
C ARG A 27 20.38 17.69 22.49
N TRP A 28 19.82 16.70 21.82
CA TRP A 28 18.59 16.87 21.05
C TRP A 28 17.38 17.00 21.99
N ASN A 29 16.40 17.80 21.58
CA ASN A 29 15.13 17.93 22.33
C ASN A 29 14.26 16.67 22.29
N TYR A 30 14.45 15.81 21.28
CA TYR A 30 13.72 14.56 21.08
C TYR A 30 14.64 13.45 20.53
N PRO A 31 14.28 12.16 20.69
CA PRO A 31 14.96 11.06 20.03
C PRO A 31 14.75 11.10 18.51
N VAL A 32 15.59 10.37 17.78
CA VAL A 32 15.45 10.17 16.33
C VAL A 32 14.12 9.43 16.05
N PRO A 33 13.27 9.91 15.12
CA PRO A 33 12.01 9.25 14.79
C PRO A 33 12.24 7.92 14.05
N LEU A 34 11.19 7.09 13.99
CA LEU A 34 11.20 5.83 13.25
C LEU A 34 10.37 5.96 11.96
N CYS A 35 10.74 5.21 10.93
CA CYS A 35 9.94 5.03 9.73
C CYS A 35 9.32 3.64 9.77
N ILE A 36 7.99 3.57 9.85
CA ILE A 36 7.27 2.31 10.02
C ILE A 36 6.26 2.10 8.90
N ALA A 37 6.16 0.87 8.39
CA ALA A 37 5.06 0.46 7.53
C ALA A 37 3.81 0.27 8.40
N GLN A 38 2.75 1.03 8.12
CA GLN A 38 1.50 1.00 8.87
C GLN A 38 0.48 0.07 8.23
N CYS A 39 -0.45 -0.43 9.05
CA CYS A 39 -1.56 -1.27 8.63
C CYS A 39 -2.65 -0.42 7.97
N GLY A 40 -2.85 -0.64 6.67
CA GLY A 40 -3.92 -0.01 5.90
C GLY A 40 -3.73 1.50 5.65
N GLY A 41 -4.74 2.10 5.03
CA GLY A 41 -4.78 3.52 4.69
C GLY A 41 -5.56 3.81 3.43
N SER A 42 -5.71 5.09 3.10
CA SER A 42 -6.26 5.54 1.82
C SER A 42 -5.21 6.32 1.06
N MET A 43 -5.08 6.04 -0.24
CA MET A 43 -4.09 6.64 -1.11
C MET A 43 -4.78 7.19 -2.35
N THR A 44 -4.40 8.40 -2.73
CA THR A 44 -4.93 9.09 -3.90
C THR A 44 -3.84 9.44 -4.92
N ASP A 45 -2.58 9.13 -4.58
CA ASP A 45 -1.42 9.38 -5.44
C ASP A 45 -1.44 8.46 -6.66
N PHE A 46 -0.96 8.95 -7.79
CA PHE A 46 -0.87 8.20 -9.04
C PHE A 46 0.19 7.09 -8.99
N SER A 47 1.09 7.11 -8.01
CA SER A 47 2.04 6.03 -7.77
C SER A 47 2.46 6.07 -6.32
N SER A 48 2.48 4.91 -5.67
CA SER A 48 2.98 4.79 -4.30
C SER A 48 3.39 3.35 -4.01
N VAL A 49 3.91 3.16 -2.79
CA VAL A 49 4.40 1.89 -2.27
C VAL A 49 3.48 1.42 -1.15
N ILE A 50 3.14 0.13 -1.17
CA ILE A 50 2.36 -0.55 -0.14
C ILE A 50 3.24 -1.62 0.48
N LEU A 51 3.43 -1.53 1.78
CA LEU A 51 4.26 -2.44 2.56
C LEU A 51 3.39 -3.15 3.60
N SER A 52 3.68 -4.41 3.85
CA SER A 52 3.11 -5.10 5.02
C SER A 52 3.57 -4.42 6.31
N PRO A 53 2.74 -4.38 7.38
CA PRO A 53 3.13 -3.78 8.65
C PRO A 53 4.41 -4.41 9.19
N GLY A 54 5.35 -3.58 9.65
CA GLY A 54 6.64 -4.08 10.17
C GLY A 54 7.71 -4.41 9.13
N PHE A 55 7.42 -4.30 7.82
CA PHE A 55 8.41 -4.50 6.75
C PHE A 55 9.66 -3.60 6.96
N PRO A 56 10.89 -4.08 6.70
CA PRO A 56 11.28 -5.38 6.14
C PRO A 56 11.35 -6.53 7.16
N GLY A 57 10.98 -6.26 8.42
CA GLY A 57 10.78 -7.31 9.42
C GLY A 57 9.48 -8.08 9.19
N ASN A 58 9.16 -8.99 10.11
CA ASN A 58 7.96 -9.80 9.99
C ASN A 58 6.70 -8.99 10.34
N TYR A 59 5.59 -9.28 9.65
CA TYR A 59 4.29 -8.75 10.06
C TYR A 59 3.85 -9.31 11.42
N GLN A 60 2.89 -8.65 12.06
CA GLN A 60 2.31 -9.12 13.32
C GLN A 60 1.18 -10.11 13.03
N SER A 61 0.89 -10.99 13.99
CA SER A 61 -0.27 -11.88 13.92
C SER A 61 -1.60 -11.11 14.07
N SER A 62 -2.68 -11.69 13.56
CA SER A 62 -4.07 -11.24 13.76
C SER A 62 -4.32 -9.83 13.21
N LEU A 63 -3.71 -9.52 12.07
CA LEU A 63 -3.93 -8.29 11.34
C LEU A 63 -5.00 -8.46 10.26
N ASP A 64 -5.89 -7.47 10.18
CA ASP A 64 -6.81 -7.23 9.07
C ASP A 64 -6.55 -5.82 8.52
N CYS A 65 -5.64 -5.71 7.55
CA CYS A 65 -5.23 -4.42 6.99
C CYS A 65 -5.91 -4.17 5.65
N THR A 66 -6.45 -2.97 5.47
CA THR A 66 -7.07 -2.56 4.20
C THR A 66 -6.42 -1.29 3.68
N TRP A 67 -5.84 -1.38 2.48
CA TRP A 67 -5.38 -0.23 1.72
C TRP A 67 -6.35 0.04 0.57
N ARG A 68 -6.78 1.30 0.46
CA ARG A 68 -7.70 1.75 -0.59
C ARG A 68 -7.01 2.76 -1.48
N VAL A 69 -6.83 2.41 -2.75
CA VAL A 69 -6.34 3.32 -3.78
C VAL A 69 -7.53 3.92 -4.50
N LEU A 70 -7.72 5.24 -4.40
CA LEU A 70 -8.81 5.98 -5.02
C LEU A 70 -8.26 7.02 -5.99
N LEU A 71 -8.45 6.78 -7.28
CA LEU A 71 -8.02 7.63 -8.37
C LEU A 71 -9.22 8.31 -9.05
N PRO A 72 -8.98 9.33 -9.89
CA PRO A 72 -10.02 9.87 -10.75
C PRO A 72 -10.62 8.81 -11.68
N ILE A 73 -11.89 8.97 -12.02
CA ILE A 73 -12.58 8.11 -12.99
C ILE A 73 -11.84 8.15 -14.33
N GLY A 74 -11.64 6.97 -14.93
CA GLY A 74 -10.85 6.80 -16.15
C GLY A 74 -9.41 6.34 -15.91
N PHE A 75 -9.01 6.13 -14.65
CA PHE A 75 -7.74 5.51 -14.30
C PHE A 75 -7.93 4.13 -13.68
N GLY A 76 -6.94 3.27 -13.85
CA GLY A 76 -6.75 2.04 -13.10
C GLY A 76 -5.32 2.00 -12.53
N ILE A 77 -4.94 0.91 -11.87
CA ILE A 77 -3.56 0.72 -11.39
C ILE A 77 -2.92 -0.56 -11.92
N HIS A 78 -1.65 -0.46 -12.28
CA HIS A 78 -0.74 -1.57 -12.48
C HIS A 78 -0.02 -1.85 -11.16
N LEU A 79 -0.20 -3.05 -10.63
CA LEU A 79 0.41 -3.52 -9.38
C LEU A 79 1.60 -4.41 -9.68
N GLN A 80 2.74 -4.10 -9.08
CA GLN A 80 4.00 -4.84 -9.21
C GLN A 80 4.47 -5.32 -7.85
N PHE A 81 4.74 -6.62 -7.73
CA PHE A 81 5.23 -7.24 -6.50
C PHE A 81 6.75 -7.31 -6.57
N LEU A 82 7.44 -6.57 -5.69
CA LEU A 82 8.91 -6.58 -5.61
C LEU A 82 9.40 -7.64 -4.62
N ASN A 83 8.64 -7.87 -3.55
CA ASN A 83 8.89 -8.91 -2.58
C ASN A 83 7.55 -9.45 -2.05
N PHE A 84 7.48 -10.76 -1.81
CA PHE A 84 6.29 -11.41 -1.27
C PHE A 84 6.68 -12.67 -0.53
N SER A 85 6.35 -12.74 0.75
CA SER A 85 6.50 -13.90 1.59
C SER A 85 5.49 -13.83 2.73
N THR A 86 4.41 -14.60 2.62
CA THR A 86 3.44 -14.83 3.69
C THR A 86 3.40 -16.31 4.08
N GLU A 87 2.73 -16.64 5.18
CA GLU A 87 2.40 -18.04 5.45
C GLU A 87 1.48 -18.58 4.35
N PRO A 88 1.79 -19.73 3.74
CA PRO A 88 0.89 -20.34 2.76
C PRO A 88 -0.48 -20.65 3.35
N VAL A 89 -1.55 -20.38 2.59
CA VAL A 89 -2.95 -20.71 2.91
C VAL A 89 -3.58 -19.88 4.03
N HIS A 90 -2.90 -19.69 5.17
CA HIS A 90 -3.45 -18.98 6.33
C HIS A 90 -3.37 -17.45 6.17
N ASP A 91 -2.23 -16.95 5.69
CA ASP A 91 -1.98 -15.52 5.53
C ASP A 91 -2.03 -15.13 4.06
N TYR A 92 -2.85 -14.14 3.72
CA TYR A 92 -3.07 -13.79 2.33
C TYR A 92 -3.25 -12.30 2.08
N LEU A 93 -2.79 -11.88 0.90
CA LEU A 93 -3.07 -10.58 0.32
C LEU A 93 -4.09 -10.76 -0.81
N GLU A 94 -5.26 -10.18 -0.62
CA GLU A 94 -6.34 -10.16 -1.60
C GLU A 94 -6.40 -8.81 -2.29
N VAL A 95 -6.50 -8.81 -3.62
CA VAL A 95 -6.64 -7.59 -4.42
C VAL A 95 -8.02 -7.57 -5.07
N ARG A 96 -8.74 -6.46 -4.91
CA ARG A 96 -10.10 -6.26 -5.41
C ARG A 96 -10.19 -5.05 -6.33
N SER A 97 -10.94 -5.20 -7.41
CA SER A 97 -11.37 -4.10 -8.28
C SER A 97 -12.63 -3.47 -7.68
N GLY A 98 -12.49 -2.32 -7.02
CA GLY A 98 -13.54 -1.64 -6.26
C GLY A 98 -13.33 -1.68 -4.75
N THR A 99 -14.43 -1.51 -4.00
CA THR A 99 -14.44 -1.48 -2.52
C THR A 99 -14.25 -2.89 -1.93
N LEU A 100 -14.03 -2.99 -0.62
CA LEU A 100 -14.00 -4.28 0.08
C LEU A 100 -15.36 -5.02 0.04
N GLU A 101 -16.47 -4.28 0.11
CA GLU A 101 -17.83 -4.83 0.25
C GLU A 101 -18.45 -5.24 -1.10
N THR A 102 -18.22 -4.45 -2.14
CA THR A 102 -18.87 -4.59 -3.46
C THR A 102 -17.89 -4.89 -4.58
N GLY A 103 -16.59 -4.75 -4.34
CA GLY A 103 -15.55 -5.00 -5.33
C GLY A 103 -15.38 -6.47 -5.67
N THR A 104 -14.97 -6.73 -6.91
CA THR A 104 -14.70 -8.09 -7.40
C THR A 104 -13.27 -8.47 -7.05
N VAL A 105 -13.05 -9.66 -6.50
CA VAL A 105 -11.71 -10.19 -6.25
C VAL A 105 -11.02 -10.42 -7.60
N ILE A 106 -9.89 -9.74 -7.80
CA ILE A 106 -9.01 -9.97 -8.96
C ILE A 106 -8.22 -11.24 -8.71
N ASP A 107 -7.54 -11.30 -7.55
CA ASP A 107 -6.75 -12.46 -7.14
C ASP A 107 -6.45 -12.43 -5.63
N ARG A 108 -5.96 -13.56 -5.12
CA ARG A 108 -5.53 -13.74 -3.72
C ARG A 108 -4.20 -14.50 -3.66
N PHE A 109 -3.22 -13.88 -3.04
CA PHE A 109 -1.85 -14.37 -2.96
C PHE A 109 -1.51 -14.87 -1.56
N SER A 110 -0.80 -15.99 -1.46
CA SER A 110 -0.24 -16.50 -0.21
C SER A 110 1.07 -17.27 -0.46
N GLY A 111 1.88 -17.43 0.57
CA GLY A 111 3.13 -18.18 0.52
C GLY A 111 4.35 -17.33 0.09
N PRO A 112 5.49 -17.99 -0.22
CA PRO A 112 6.76 -17.31 -0.49
C PRO A 112 7.01 -16.97 -1.96
N VAL A 113 6.04 -17.23 -2.85
CA VAL A 113 6.20 -17.01 -4.29
C VAL A 113 5.78 -15.59 -4.62
N VAL A 114 6.70 -14.82 -5.22
CA VAL A 114 6.42 -13.47 -5.72
C VAL A 114 5.39 -13.56 -6.86
N PRO A 115 4.20 -12.94 -6.72
CA PRO A 115 3.19 -12.97 -7.77
C PRO A 115 3.62 -12.21 -9.02
N SER A 116 3.01 -12.55 -10.15
CA SER A 116 3.13 -11.74 -11.37
C SER A 116 2.40 -10.40 -11.19
N SER A 117 2.86 -9.38 -11.91
CA SER A 117 2.17 -8.08 -11.91
C SER A 117 0.75 -8.21 -12.45
N LEU A 118 -0.17 -7.40 -11.94
CA LEU A 118 -1.58 -7.42 -12.34
C LEU A 118 -2.13 -6.01 -12.57
N PHE A 119 -3.26 -5.92 -13.26
CA PHE A 119 -3.95 -4.67 -13.53
C PHE A 119 -5.32 -4.67 -12.84
N SER A 120 -5.63 -3.56 -12.18
CA SER A 120 -7.00 -3.21 -11.82
C SER A 120 -7.57 -2.25 -12.86
N THR A 121 -8.81 -2.49 -13.27
CA THR A 121 -9.49 -1.72 -14.33
C THR A 121 -10.52 -0.73 -13.78
N THR A 122 -10.48 -0.46 -12.48
CA THR A 122 -11.36 0.49 -11.80
C THR A 122 -10.57 1.60 -11.15
N HIS A 123 -11.18 2.79 -11.08
CA HIS A 123 -10.63 3.96 -10.39
C HIS A 123 -10.46 3.77 -8.88
N GLU A 124 -11.10 2.74 -8.33
CA GLU A 124 -10.92 2.31 -6.96
C GLU A 124 -10.36 0.89 -6.93
N THR A 125 -9.29 0.66 -6.17
CA THR A 125 -8.69 -0.68 -5.97
C THR A 125 -8.41 -0.88 -4.49
N THR A 126 -8.84 -2.02 -3.96
CA THR A 126 -8.65 -2.37 -2.54
C THR A 126 -7.66 -3.52 -2.42
N LEU A 127 -6.69 -3.38 -1.53
CA LEU A 127 -5.80 -4.46 -1.10
C LEU A 127 -6.13 -4.80 0.35
N PHE A 128 -6.44 -6.07 0.60
CA PHE A 128 -6.78 -6.59 1.93
C PHE A 128 -5.76 -7.64 2.35
N PHE A 129 -5.07 -7.41 3.47
CA PHE A 129 -4.14 -8.38 4.05
C PHE A 129 -4.72 -8.95 5.32
N HIS A 130 -4.78 -10.28 5.38
CA HIS A 130 -5.16 -11.05 6.56
C HIS A 130 -3.97 -11.86 7.05
N SER A 131 -3.78 -11.91 8.37
CA SER A 131 -2.84 -12.83 9.02
C SER A 131 -3.47 -13.54 10.22
N ASP A 132 -3.11 -14.80 10.39
CA ASP A 132 -3.59 -15.66 11.46
C ASP A 132 -2.85 -15.39 12.79
N TYR A 133 -2.90 -16.31 13.76
CA TYR A 133 -2.28 -16.12 15.07
C TYR A 133 -0.75 -16.39 15.11
N SER A 134 -0.11 -16.90 14.05
CA SER A 134 1.28 -17.37 14.11
C SER A 134 2.09 -17.23 12.81
N GLN A 135 3.26 -17.87 12.76
CA GLN A 135 4.07 -18.11 11.55
C GLN A 135 4.40 -16.90 10.67
N ASN A 136 4.51 -15.73 11.31
CA ASN A 136 4.71 -14.48 10.59
C ASN A 136 5.98 -14.48 9.74
N LYS A 137 5.86 -13.89 8.56
CA LYS A 137 6.91 -13.80 7.54
C LYS A 137 7.24 -12.33 7.24
N PRO A 138 8.28 -12.04 6.43
CA PRO A 138 8.63 -10.67 6.06
C PRO A 138 7.51 -9.88 5.35
N GLY A 139 6.49 -10.55 4.83
CA GLY A 139 5.32 -9.93 4.22
C GLY A 139 5.57 -9.51 2.78
N PHE A 140 5.18 -8.29 2.40
CA PHE A 140 5.20 -7.87 1.01
C PHE A 140 5.66 -6.43 0.80
N HIS A 141 6.20 -6.21 -0.40
CA HIS A 141 6.54 -4.90 -0.94
C HIS A 141 5.92 -4.80 -2.34
N VAL A 142 4.88 -3.97 -2.44
CA VAL A 142 4.11 -3.76 -3.66
C VAL A 142 4.24 -2.31 -4.09
N VAL A 143 4.49 -2.09 -5.37
CA VAL A 143 4.45 -0.77 -5.99
C VAL A 143 3.25 -0.72 -6.91
N TYR A 144 2.51 0.38 -6.88
CA TYR A 144 1.45 0.60 -7.86
C TYR A 144 1.74 1.85 -8.69
N GLN A 145 1.28 1.82 -9.94
CA GLN A 145 1.32 2.94 -10.84
C GLN A 145 -0.01 3.08 -11.57
N ALA A 146 -0.57 4.28 -11.58
CA ALA A 146 -1.78 4.61 -12.28
C ALA A 146 -1.56 4.57 -13.80
N TYR A 147 -2.57 4.11 -14.52
CA TYR A 147 -2.61 4.16 -15.98
C TYR A 147 -4.00 4.60 -16.43
N GLU A 148 -4.06 5.25 -17.60
CA GLU A 148 -5.33 5.63 -18.21
C GLU A 148 -6.04 4.39 -18.76
N LEU A 149 -7.30 4.22 -18.37
CA LEU A 149 -8.19 3.23 -18.95
C LEU A 149 -8.59 3.69 -20.35
N GLN A 150 -8.69 2.72 -21.27
CA GLN A 150 -9.17 3.01 -22.61
C GLN A 150 -10.60 3.56 -22.54
N ARG A 151 -10.82 4.73 -23.14
CA ARG A 151 -12.15 5.31 -23.26
C ARG A 151 -12.95 4.55 -24.31
N CYS A 152 -14.26 4.44 -24.10
CA CYS A 152 -15.16 4.03 -25.16
C CYS A 152 -15.06 5.03 -26.33
N PRO A 153 -14.98 4.57 -27.59
CA PRO A 153 -15.11 5.47 -28.72
C PRO A 153 -16.48 6.14 -28.71
N ASP A 154 -16.55 7.38 -29.21
CA ASP A 154 -17.81 8.11 -29.27
C ASP A 154 -18.86 7.30 -30.05
N PRO A 155 -20.10 7.20 -29.54
CA PRO A 155 -21.16 6.54 -30.26
C PRO A 155 -21.41 7.30 -31.58
N ARG A 156 -21.69 6.55 -32.66
CA ARG A 156 -22.03 7.18 -33.95
C ARG A 156 -23.26 8.07 -33.78
N PRO A 157 -23.33 9.23 -34.45
CA PRO A 157 -24.51 10.08 -34.42
C PRO A 157 -25.76 9.28 -34.79
N PHE A 158 -26.78 9.35 -33.95
CA PHE A 158 -28.07 8.76 -34.27
C PHE A 158 -28.66 9.53 -35.46
N ARG A 159 -29.16 8.84 -36.49
CA ARG A 159 -29.93 9.52 -37.56
C ARG A 159 -31.19 10.11 -36.91
N ASN A 160 -31.35 11.43 -37.02
CA ASN A 160 -32.46 12.22 -36.46
C ASN A 160 -32.49 12.33 -34.92
N GLY A 161 -31.32 12.38 -34.27
CA GLY A 161 -31.19 12.69 -32.84
C GLY A 161 -30.10 13.73 -32.61
#